data_AF-A0A2E6LXL7-F1
#
_entry.id   AF-A0A2E6LXL7-F1
#
_cell.length_a   1.000
_cell.length_b   1.000
_cell.length_c   1.000
_cell.angle_alpha   90.00
_cell.angle_beta   90.00
_cell.angle_gamma   90.00
#
_symmetry.space_group_name_H-M   'P 1'
#
loop_
_entity.id
_entity.type
_entity.pdbx_description
1 polymer ?
#
loop_
_entity_poly.entity_id
_entity_poly.type
_entity_poly.pdbx_seq_one_letter_code
_entity_poly.pdbx_strand_id
1 'polypeptide(L)'
;MFNFLNIKLLHKILLCFLIFGLSACDDMEKKNKAALHPVTEVEKVVHFMEIPIEVTTASSSSIPLSYNDYQHFAVIKTTAEEKDKLYKLMDEGGAVHFKKEGTLGIFVPPWFDLKMLPEGYKKKPRVDSVGFDVYTVSGNFVSSTEIFRGFDSYVVQLKEPNTLLILNYTY
;
A
#
# COMPACT_ATOMS: atom_id res chain seq x y z
N MET A 1 19.43 -27.46 -49.25
CA MET A 1 18.17 -27.75 -48.52
C MET A 1 18.24 -27.46 -47.01
N PHE A 2 19.43 -27.31 -46.39
CA PHE A 2 19.58 -27.02 -44.95
C PHE A 2 19.27 -25.58 -44.49
N ASN A 3 19.44 -24.57 -45.35
CA ASN A 3 19.18 -23.17 -44.96
C ASN A 3 17.69 -22.82 -44.82
N PHE A 4 16.81 -23.48 -45.59
CA PHE A 4 15.37 -23.19 -45.55
C PHE A 4 14.70 -23.72 -44.28
N LEU A 5 15.20 -24.82 -43.71
CA LEU A 5 14.68 -25.42 -42.48
C LEU A 5 15.02 -24.56 -41.26
N ASN A 6 16.25 -24.01 -41.22
CA ASN A 6 16.70 -23.13 -40.14
C ASN A 6 15.93 -21.80 -40.10
N ILE A 7 15.61 -21.22 -41.26
CA ILE A 7 14.85 -19.96 -41.33
C ILE A 7 13.42 -20.16 -40.80
N LYS A 8 12.76 -21.27 -41.16
CA LYS A 8 11.41 -21.57 -40.66
C LYS A 8 11.38 -21.86 -39.16
N LEU A 9 12.42 -22.52 -38.64
CA LEU A 9 12.55 -22.78 -37.20
C LEU A 9 12.80 -21.48 -36.43
N LEU A 10 13.68 -20.62 -36.93
CA LEU A 10 13.98 -19.31 -36.34
C LEU A 10 12.73 -18.42 -36.28
N HIS A 11 11.93 -18.37 -37.36
CA HIS A 11 10.68 -17.62 -37.37
C HIS A 11 9.68 -18.13 -36.33
N LYS A 12 9.56 -19.45 -36.16
CA LYS A 12 8.66 -20.03 -35.15
C LYS A 12 9.10 -19.71 -33.72
N ILE A 13 10.41 -19.79 -33.44
CA ILE A 13 10.97 -19.42 -32.14
C ILE A 13 10.73 -17.93 -31.85
N LEU A 14 10.97 -17.06 -32.84
CA LEU A 14 10.75 -15.61 -32.71
C LEU A 14 9.27 -15.29 -32.46
N LEU A 15 8.35 -15.98 -33.14
CA LEU A 15 6.91 -15.82 -32.95
C LEU A 15 6.49 -16.26 -31.54
N CYS A 16 7.03 -17.36 -31.03
CA CYS A 16 6.79 -17.80 -29.65
C CYS A 16 7.25 -16.76 -28.64
N PHE A 17 8.47 -16.20 -28.79
CA PHE A 17 8.95 -15.12 -27.90
C PHE A 17 8.08 -13.86 -27.98
N LEU A 18 7.56 -13.51 -29.15
CA LEU A 18 6.63 -12.38 -29.32
C LEU A 18 5.29 -12.62 -28.62
N ILE A 19 4.73 -13.83 -28.72
CA ILE A 19 3.47 -14.18 -28.06
C ILE A 19 3.66 -14.19 -26.53
N PHE A 20 4.74 -14.79 -26.02
CA PHE A 20 5.05 -14.77 -24.58
C PHE A 20 5.33 -13.35 -24.06
N GLY A 21 5.97 -12.49 -24.85
CA GLY A 21 6.19 -11.08 -24.52
C GLY A 21 4.91 -10.26 -24.45
N LEU A 22 3.92 -10.55 -25.31
CA LEU A 22 2.62 -9.88 -25.31
C LEU A 22 1.72 -10.37 -24.17
N SER A 23 1.74 -11.67 -23.85
CA SER A 23 0.99 -12.23 -22.71
C SER A 23 1.52 -11.76 -21.35
N ALA A 24 2.83 -11.52 -21.22
CA ALA A 24 3.42 -10.94 -20.01
C ALA A 24 3.17 -9.42 -19.87
N CYS A 25 2.79 -8.75 -20.95
CA CYS A 25 2.52 -7.30 -20.96
C CYS A 25 1.11 -6.98 -20.41
N ASP A 26 0.10 -7.77 -20.78
CA ASP A 26 -1.30 -7.59 -20.39
C ASP A 26 -1.52 -7.74 -18.86
N ASP A 27 -0.78 -8.69 -18.28
CA ASP A 27 -0.74 -8.92 -16.82
C ASP A 27 0.00 -7.80 -16.05
N MET A 28 0.96 -7.11 -16.67
CA MET A 28 1.59 -5.92 -16.10
C MET A 28 0.69 -4.67 -16.23
N GLU A 29 -0.17 -4.61 -17.25
CA GLU A 29 -1.07 -3.49 -17.49
C GLU A 29 -2.23 -3.44 -16.47
N LYS A 30 -2.76 -4.61 -16.06
CA LYS A 30 -3.71 -4.71 -14.95
C LYS A 30 -3.08 -4.39 -13.59
N LYS A 31 -1.85 -4.85 -13.32
CA LYS A 31 -1.07 -4.49 -12.13
C LYS A 31 -0.85 -2.98 -12.00
N ASN A 32 -0.60 -2.31 -13.12
CA ASN A 32 -0.48 -0.85 -13.11
C ASN A 32 -1.79 -0.17 -12.67
N LYS A 33 -2.98 -0.66 -13.06
CA LYS A 33 -4.26 0.02 -12.77
C LYS A 33 -4.61 0.14 -11.28
N ALA A 34 -4.29 -0.86 -10.45
CA ALA A 34 -4.47 -0.77 -8.99
C ALA A 34 -3.35 0.04 -8.31
N ALA A 35 -2.11 -0.10 -8.80
CA ALA A 35 -0.99 0.74 -8.36
C ALA A 35 -1.22 2.24 -8.64
N LEU A 36 -1.98 2.55 -9.70
CA LEU A 36 -2.19 3.90 -10.25
C LEU A 36 -3.04 4.84 -9.38
N HIS A 37 -3.80 4.35 -8.39
CA HIS A 37 -4.75 5.19 -7.63
C HIS A 37 -4.67 5.03 -6.10
N PRO A 38 -3.49 5.24 -5.47
CA PRO A 38 -3.33 5.12 -4.01
C PRO A 38 -4.26 6.05 -3.22
N VAL A 39 -4.52 7.26 -3.73
CA VAL A 39 -5.46 8.22 -3.12
C VAL A 39 -6.87 7.63 -3.08
N THR A 40 -7.35 7.05 -4.19
CA THR A 40 -8.70 6.47 -4.27
C THR A 40 -8.86 5.28 -3.34
N GLU A 41 -7.85 4.42 -3.24
CA GLU A 41 -7.92 3.27 -2.32
C GLU A 41 -7.91 3.69 -0.86
N VAL A 42 -7.21 4.77 -0.52
CA VAL A 42 -7.21 5.35 0.84
C VAL A 42 -8.50 6.12 1.12
N GLU A 43 -9.04 6.82 0.13
CA GLU A 43 -10.31 7.55 0.21
C GLU A 43 -11.48 6.62 0.53
N LYS A 44 -11.50 5.40 -0.01
CA LYS A 44 -12.48 4.37 0.38
C LYS A 44 -12.43 4.07 1.87
N VAL A 45 -11.23 3.96 2.45
CA VAL A 45 -11.07 3.70 3.89
C VAL A 45 -11.53 4.89 4.71
N VAL A 46 -11.15 6.12 4.33
CA VAL A 46 -11.57 7.35 5.01
C VAL A 46 -13.08 7.53 4.96
N HIS A 47 -13.70 7.32 3.80
CA HIS A 47 -15.16 7.37 3.64
C HIS A 47 -15.87 6.29 4.45
N PHE A 48 -15.37 5.06 4.41
CA PHE A 48 -15.92 3.95 5.19
C PHE A 48 -15.83 4.20 6.69
N MET A 49 -14.69 4.71 7.17
CA MET A 49 -14.47 5.03 8.58
C MET A 49 -15.21 6.31 9.01
N GLU A 50 -15.96 6.96 8.10
CA GLU A 50 -16.62 8.25 8.30
C GLU A 50 -15.66 9.32 8.85
N ILE A 51 -14.40 9.24 8.44
CA ILE A 51 -13.35 10.13 8.88
C ILE A 51 -13.48 11.45 8.09
N PRO A 52 -13.64 12.60 8.78
CA PRO A 52 -13.86 13.88 8.10
C PRO A 52 -12.53 14.50 7.66
N ILE A 53 -11.77 13.82 6.79
CA ILE A 53 -10.45 14.26 6.34
C ILE A 53 -10.37 14.23 4.81
N GLU A 54 -9.83 15.28 4.22
CA GLU A 54 -9.63 15.36 2.77
C GLU A 54 -8.34 14.63 2.35
N VAL A 55 -8.48 13.60 1.50
CA VAL A 55 -7.36 12.74 1.05
C VAL A 55 -6.71 13.26 -0.24
N THR A 56 -7.35 14.18 -0.96
CA THR A 56 -6.90 14.68 -2.27
C THR A 56 -5.50 15.32 -2.25
N THR A 57 -5.09 15.83 -1.09
CA THR A 57 -3.78 16.47 -0.86
C THR A 57 -2.73 15.53 -0.28
N ALA A 58 -3.06 14.25 -0.11
CA ALA A 58 -2.18 13.27 0.51
C ALA A 58 -0.95 12.95 -0.36
N SER A 59 0.22 12.91 0.27
CA SER A 59 1.40 12.32 -0.36
C SER A 59 1.25 10.81 -0.32
N SER A 60 1.19 10.15 -1.48
CA SER A 60 0.78 8.74 -1.54
C SER A 60 1.56 7.92 -2.56
N SER A 61 1.60 6.61 -2.33
CA SER A 61 2.23 5.62 -3.21
C SER A 61 1.62 4.25 -3.00
N SER A 62 1.52 3.46 -4.07
CA SER A 62 1.19 2.04 -3.98
C SER A 62 2.47 1.22 -4.06
N ILE A 63 2.70 0.35 -3.08
CA ILE A 63 3.85 -0.54 -3.05
C ILE A 63 3.37 -1.94 -3.41
N PRO A 64 3.84 -2.54 -4.53
CA PRO A 64 3.48 -3.91 -4.88
C PRO A 64 4.13 -4.88 -3.89
N LEU A 65 3.33 -5.75 -3.26
CA LEU A 65 3.78 -6.79 -2.35
C LEU A 65 3.91 -8.15 -3.03
N SER A 66 2.99 -8.44 -3.97
CA SER A 66 2.99 -9.65 -4.78
C SER A 66 2.44 -9.38 -6.18
N TYR A 67 1.99 -10.42 -6.87
CA TYR A 67 1.39 -10.32 -8.20
C TYR A 67 0.11 -9.47 -8.20
N ASN A 68 -0.75 -9.60 -7.18
CA ASN A 68 -2.01 -8.84 -7.04
C ASN A 68 -2.06 -7.98 -5.77
N ASP A 69 -1.14 -8.22 -4.82
CA ASP A 69 -1.24 -7.58 -3.51
C ASP A 69 -0.51 -6.24 -3.50
N TYR A 70 -1.13 -5.20 -2.94
CA TYR A 70 -0.54 -3.87 -2.79
C TYR A 70 -0.71 -3.34 -1.37
N GLN A 71 0.31 -2.61 -0.91
CA GLN A 71 0.18 -1.68 0.20
C GLN A 71 0.03 -0.26 -0.34
N HIS A 72 -1.16 0.31 -0.24
CA HIS A 72 -1.40 1.72 -0.51
C HIS A 72 -1.00 2.53 0.73
N PHE A 73 -0.03 3.42 0.53
CA PHE A 73 0.58 4.26 1.56
C PHE A 73 0.15 5.71 1.33
N ALA A 74 -0.47 6.35 2.32
CA ALA A 74 -0.82 7.77 2.23
C ALA A 74 -0.50 8.51 3.53
N VAL A 75 0.25 9.60 3.38
CA VAL A 75 0.49 10.58 4.44
C VAL A 75 -0.46 11.75 4.22
N ILE A 76 -1.36 11.95 5.17
CA ILE A 76 -2.41 12.96 5.12
C ILE A 76 -2.07 14.03 6.15
N LYS A 77 -2.01 15.28 5.69
CA LYS A 77 -1.93 16.44 6.60
C LYS A 77 -3.33 16.74 7.10
N THR A 78 -3.46 16.93 8.39
CA THR A 78 -4.71 17.27 9.06
C THR A 78 -4.57 18.61 9.78
N THR A 79 -5.68 19.10 10.28
CA THR A 79 -5.73 20.08 11.36
C THR A 79 -5.71 19.36 12.71
N ALA A 80 -5.51 20.12 13.80
CA ALA A 80 -5.64 19.58 15.16
C ALA A 80 -7.08 19.10 15.44
N GLU A 81 -8.07 19.83 14.95
CA GLU A 81 -9.49 19.49 15.12
C GLU A 81 -9.87 18.19 14.40
N GLU A 82 -9.39 18.00 13.16
CA GLU A 82 -9.61 16.77 12.40
C GLU A 82 -8.94 15.56 13.06
N LYS A 83 -7.72 15.75 13.59
CA LYS A 83 -6.99 14.71 14.31
C LYS A 83 -7.71 14.31 15.61
N ASP A 84 -8.18 15.28 16.38
CA ASP A 84 -8.93 15.02 17.61
C ASP A 84 -10.25 14.30 17.32
N LYS A 85 -10.98 14.71 16.28
CA LYS A 85 -12.20 14.02 15.83
C LYS A 85 -11.91 12.57 15.45
N LEU A 86 -10.82 12.31 14.71
CA LEU A 86 -10.41 10.97 14.35
C LEU A 86 -10.13 10.12 15.58
N TYR A 87 -9.31 10.61 16.52
CA TYR A 87 -8.96 9.84 17.71
C TYR A 87 -10.17 9.58 18.59
N LYS A 88 -11.08 10.54 18.69
CA LYS A 88 -12.36 10.34 19.36
C LYS A 88 -13.20 9.24 18.70
N LEU A 89 -13.28 9.23 17.36
CA LEU A 89 -13.97 8.15 16.62
C LEU A 89 -13.32 6.77 16.86
N MET A 90 -11.99 6.73 16.97
CA MET A 90 -11.25 5.50 17.26
C MET A 90 -11.49 4.99 18.70
N ASP A 91 -11.64 5.91 19.66
CA ASP A 91 -11.88 5.59 21.06
C ASP A 91 -13.36 5.26 21.36
N GLU A 92 -14.31 5.84 20.63
CA GLU A 92 -15.75 5.74 20.93
C GLU A 92 -16.42 4.43 20.49
N GLY A 93 -15.69 3.45 19.94
CA GLY A 93 -16.24 2.11 19.66
C GLY A 93 -17.50 2.13 18.79
N GLY A 94 -17.53 3.03 17.79
CA GLY A 94 -18.62 3.20 16.84
C GLY A 94 -18.78 2.03 15.86
N ALA A 95 -19.36 2.29 14.67
CA ALA A 95 -19.64 1.27 13.65
C ALA A 95 -18.40 0.52 13.11
N VAL A 96 -17.21 1.07 13.34
CA VAL A 96 -15.92 0.48 12.98
C VAL A 96 -15.15 0.14 14.25
N HIS A 97 -14.99 -1.14 14.53
CA HIS A 97 -14.18 -1.58 15.65
C HIS A 97 -12.70 -1.42 15.32
N PHE A 98 -12.04 -0.49 16.01
CA PHE A 98 -10.59 -0.36 15.97
C PHE A 98 -9.94 -1.36 16.93
N LYS A 99 -8.98 -2.12 16.41
CA LYS A 99 -8.20 -3.07 17.20
C LYS A 99 -6.77 -2.57 17.28
N LYS A 100 -6.21 -2.58 18.50
CA LYS A 100 -4.78 -2.33 18.67
C LYS A 100 -4.02 -3.57 18.22
N GLU A 101 -3.11 -3.36 17.28
CA GLU A 101 -2.20 -4.39 16.82
C GLU A 101 -1.12 -4.66 17.88
N GLY A 102 -0.44 -5.81 17.80
CA GLY A 102 0.77 -6.04 18.60
C GLY A 102 1.97 -5.27 18.03
N THR A 103 2.18 -5.42 16.73
CA THR A 103 3.18 -4.72 15.92
C THR A 103 2.74 -4.73 14.47
N LEU A 104 3.10 -3.69 13.71
CA LEU A 104 2.83 -3.64 12.26
C LEU A 104 4.13 -3.54 11.47
N GLY A 105 4.28 -4.39 10.45
CA GLY A 105 5.29 -4.23 9.42
C GLY A 105 4.77 -3.31 8.32
N ILE A 106 5.55 -2.31 7.93
CA ILE A 106 5.18 -1.32 6.94
C ILE A 106 6.28 -1.28 5.87
N PHE A 107 5.89 -1.45 4.61
CA PHE A 107 6.77 -1.17 3.47
C PHE A 107 6.81 0.34 3.26
N VAL A 108 8.01 0.92 3.23
CA VAL A 108 8.16 2.37 3.19
C VAL A 108 8.69 2.83 1.83
N PRO A 109 8.02 3.79 1.16
CA PRO A 109 8.51 4.31 -0.12
C PRO A 109 9.74 5.22 0.08
N PRO A 110 10.65 5.34 -0.91
CA PRO A 110 11.91 6.07 -0.76
C PRO A 110 11.78 7.56 -0.39
N TRP A 111 10.64 8.19 -0.72
CA TRP A 111 10.40 9.61 -0.45
C TRP A 111 9.95 9.88 0.99
N PHE A 112 9.55 8.86 1.75
CA PHE A 112 9.00 9.03 3.09
C PHE A 112 10.11 9.28 4.11
N ASP A 113 9.96 10.34 4.92
CA ASP A 113 10.89 10.63 6.01
C ASP A 113 10.63 9.70 7.20
N LEU A 114 11.53 8.75 7.42
CA LEU A 114 11.48 7.81 8.54
C LEU A 114 11.43 8.49 9.91
N LYS A 115 11.89 9.74 10.04
CA LYS A 115 11.80 10.50 11.30
C LYS A 115 10.36 10.80 11.70
N MET A 116 9.41 10.73 10.78
CA MET A 116 7.97 10.87 11.07
C MET A 116 7.41 9.65 11.82
N LEU A 117 8.04 8.47 11.75
CA LEU A 117 7.59 7.29 12.47
C LEU A 117 7.71 7.46 13.99
N PRO A 118 6.82 6.85 14.78
CA PRO A 118 6.87 6.88 16.24
C PRO A 118 8.17 6.27 16.78
N GLU A 119 8.52 6.60 18.03
CA GLU A 119 9.75 6.08 18.65
C GLU A 119 9.77 4.55 18.74
N GLY A 120 10.97 3.99 18.64
CA GLY A 120 11.17 2.54 18.76
C GLY A 120 10.89 1.73 17.49
N TYR A 121 10.69 2.38 16.33
CA TYR A 121 10.60 1.65 15.06
C TYR A 121 11.90 0.89 14.76
N LYS A 122 11.79 -0.31 14.18
CA LYS A 122 12.95 -1.14 13.83
C LYS A 122 12.93 -1.52 12.36
N LYS A 123 14.06 -1.29 11.67
CA LYS A 123 14.26 -1.80 10.32
C LYS A 123 14.32 -3.33 10.35
N LYS A 124 13.55 -3.97 9.49
CA LYS A 124 13.61 -5.42 9.23
C LYS A 124 14.55 -5.68 8.05
N PRO A 125 15.09 -6.91 7.92
CA PRO A 125 15.82 -7.31 6.73
C PRO A 125 15.02 -7.00 5.47
N ARG A 126 15.69 -6.49 4.44
CA ARG A 126 15.05 -6.18 3.16
C ARG A 126 14.42 -7.44 2.60
N VAL A 127 13.19 -7.33 2.11
CA VAL A 127 12.54 -8.41 1.38
C VAL A 127 12.86 -8.22 -0.09
N ASP A 128 13.84 -8.99 -0.59
CA ASP A 128 14.37 -8.84 -1.95
C ASP A 128 13.30 -8.98 -3.04
N SER A 129 12.22 -9.73 -2.78
CA SER A 129 11.11 -9.91 -3.73
C SER A 129 10.24 -8.65 -3.92
N VAL A 130 10.27 -7.73 -2.97
CA VAL A 130 9.44 -6.50 -2.98
C VAL A 130 10.31 -5.28 -3.31
N GLY A 131 11.60 -5.32 -2.97
CA GLY A 131 12.53 -4.24 -3.29
C GLY A 131 12.41 -2.99 -2.39
N PHE A 132 11.50 -2.98 -1.42
CA PHE A 132 11.32 -1.91 -0.44
C PHE A 132 11.86 -2.30 0.94
N ASP A 133 12.26 -1.29 1.72
CA ASP A 133 12.61 -1.47 3.12
C ASP A 133 11.33 -1.68 3.95
N VAL A 134 11.41 -2.59 4.92
CA VAL A 134 10.33 -2.86 5.87
C VAL A 134 10.72 -2.31 7.24
N TYR A 135 9.81 -1.56 7.85
CA TYR A 135 9.95 -1.06 9.20
C TYR A 135 8.83 -1.60 10.09
N THR A 136 9.18 -2.01 11.30
CA THR A 136 8.21 -2.42 12.30
C THR A 136 7.90 -1.29 13.26
N VAL A 137 6.60 -1.06 13.48
CA VAL A 137 6.06 -0.05 14.39
C VAL A 137 5.36 -0.74 15.55
N SER A 138 5.49 -0.17 16.75
CA SER A 138 4.80 -0.67 17.95
C SER A 138 3.30 -0.51 17.80
N GLY A 139 2.56 -1.55 18.20
CA GLY A 139 1.10 -1.59 18.20
C GLY A 139 0.42 -0.49 18.99
N ASN A 140 1.12 0.13 19.95
CA ASN A 140 0.61 1.28 20.71
C ASN A 140 0.29 2.50 19.81
N PHE A 141 0.90 2.58 18.63
CA PHE A 141 0.70 3.66 17.66
C PHE A 141 -0.09 3.22 16.44
N VAL A 142 -0.63 2.00 16.45
CA VAL A 142 -1.30 1.42 15.29
C VAL A 142 -2.69 1.00 15.72
N SER A 143 -3.66 1.33 14.87
CA SER A 143 -5.00 0.79 15.00
C SER A 143 -5.42 0.24 13.66
N SER A 144 -5.86 -1.01 13.66
CA SER A 144 -6.46 -1.66 12.50
C SER A 144 -7.98 -1.54 12.58
N THR A 145 -8.62 -1.58 11.43
CA THR A 145 -10.06 -1.75 11.33
C THR A 145 -10.32 -3.13 10.74
N GLU A 146 -10.99 -4.01 11.50
CA GLU A 146 -11.45 -5.29 10.96
C GLU A 146 -12.67 -5.00 10.07
N ILE A 147 -12.49 -4.89 8.76
CA ILE A 147 -13.60 -4.65 7.83
C ILE A 147 -13.60 -5.75 6.76
N PHE A 148 -14.71 -6.50 6.73
CA PHE A 148 -15.18 -7.43 5.70
C PHE A 148 -14.15 -7.94 4.66
N ARG A 149 -13.81 -9.23 4.76
CA ARG A 149 -13.24 -10.10 3.69
C ARG A 149 -12.61 -9.35 2.50
N GLY A 150 -11.36 -8.90 2.66
CA GLY A 150 -10.51 -8.52 1.52
C GLY A 150 -9.66 -7.25 1.65
N PHE A 151 -9.83 -6.45 2.71
CA PHE A 151 -9.07 -5.21 2.89
C PHE A 151 -8.55 -5.10 4.33
N ASP A 152 -7.23 -5.12 4.52
CA ASP A 152 -6.62 -4.84 5.82
C ASP A 152 -6.19 -3.36 5.83
N SER A 153 -6.82 -2.56 6.70
CA SER A 153 -6.57 -1.13 6.80
C SER A 153 -6.02 -0.74 8.17
N TYR A 154 -5.02 0.14 8.16
CA TYR A 154 -4.33 0.58 9.37
C TYR A 154 -4.16 2.09 9.40
N VAL A 155 -4.42 2.67 10.57
CA VAL A 155 -4.06 4.05 10.91
C VAL A 155 -2.83 4.00 11.81
N VAL A 156 -1.75 4.66 11.38
CA VAL A 156 -0.49 4.75 12.11
C VAL A 156 -0.30 6.19 12.59
N GLN A 157 -0.16 6.35 13.90
CA GLN A 157 0.12 7.64 14.52
C GLN A 157 1.58 8.03 14.29
N LEU A 158 1.77 9.18 13.64
CA LEU A 158 3.10 9.76 13.37
C LEU A 158 3.52 10.72 14.48
N LYS A 159 4.83 10.97 14.59
CA LYS A 159 5.40 11.97 15.50
C LYS A 159 5.03 13.39 15.12
N GLU A 160 4.93 13.64 13.82
CA GLU A 160 4.62 14.97 13.32
C GLU A 160 3.20 15.36 13.75
N PRO A 161 3.02 16.54 14.38
CA PRO A 161 1.69 17.00 14.75
C PRO A 161 0.82 17.14 13.51
N ASN A 162 -0.47 16.83 13.66
CA ASN A 162 -1.47 16.98 12.61
C ASN A 162 -1.11 16.28 11.29
N THR A 163 -0.48 15.10 11.38
CA THR A 163 -0.21 14.24 10.24
C THR A 163 -0.62 12.81 10.59
N LEU A 164 -1.18 12.10 9.63
CA LEU A 164 -1.62 10.72 9.76
C LEU A 164 -1.05 9.87 8.63
N LEU A 165 -0.70 8.64 8.95
CA LEU A 165 -0.40 7.63 7.96
C LEU A 165 -1.56 6.64 7.89
N ILE A 166 -2.17 6.53 6.72
CA ILE A 166 -3.16 5.49 6.42
C ILE A 166 -2.50 4.47 5.48
N LEU A 167 -2.65 3.21 5.84
CA LEU A 167 -2.25 2.07 5.04
C LEU A 167 -3.50 1.29 4.68
N ASN A 168 -3.62 0.93 3.41
CA ASN A 168 -4.63 0.00 2.94
C ASN A 168 -3.94 -1.13 2.18
N TYR A 169 -4.24 -2.37 2.54
CA TYR A 169 -3.75 -3.55 1.85
C TYR A 169 -4.86 -4.10 0.97
N THR A 170 -4.56 -4.24 -0.32
CA THR A 170 -5.40 -4.94 -1.29
C THR A 170 -4.76 -6.28 -1.62
N TYR A 171 -5.57 -7.34 -1.71
CA TYR A 171 -5.17 -8.73 -2.00
C TYR A 171 -5.94 -9.26 -3.21
#